data_AF-A0A9P4WDW1-F1
#
_entry.id   AF-A0A9P4WDW1-F1
#
_cell.length_a   1.000
_cell.length_b   1.000
_cell.length_c   1.000
_cell.angle_alpha   90.00
_cell.angle_beta   90.00
_cell.angle_gamma   90.00
#
_symmetry.space_group_name_H-M   'P 1'
#
loop_
_entity.id
_entity.type
_entity.pdbx_description
1 polymer ?
#
loop_
_entity_poly.entity_id
_entity_poly.type
_entity_poly.pdbx_seq_one_letter_code
_entity_poly.pdbx_strand_id
1 'polypeptide(L)'
;MAARRKHTYTAVTESNGSAPITAGMPGDTIKPPTASARRSPFLPTRLEALLISIYPATLLMGSIISTISPASRAAPYSGDLQSHPPEFAPSYFALKKNVFNVYFVKVGWFWTTLAFAMFVLMHPGFGRGLSARRVRAVLRYGLVTTYWVFVTQWFFGPPLIDRGFRLTGGACELARDPEARAQMSDTKEFITAATCKAVGGIWKGGHDISGHVFLLILGSSLLWFEFLPALTRVEGLRDGRLITLSDGKVASVAVEKQDPKTEGEETTRGVKFALGVAALMWWMLLMTAAYFHTWFEKFTGLAVAFSGLYMIYFAPRGVAALRAYIAA
;
A
#
# COMPACT_ATOMS: atom_id res chain seq x y z
N MET A 1 34.74 -29.59 66.35
CA MET A 1 34.20 -28.45 65.56
C MET A 1 33.46 -29.00 64.35
N ALA A 2 32.15 -28.83 64.33
CA ALA A 2 31.25 -29.30 63.29
C ALA A 2 31.16 -28.27 62.14
N ALA A 3 31.31 -28.73 60.89
CA ALA A 3 31.01 -27.91 59.71
C ALA A 3 29.77 -28.48 59.00
N ARG A 4 28.67 -27.76 59.18
CA ARG A 4 27.29 -28.08 58.77
C ARG A 4 27.14 -27.89 57.25
N ARG A 5 26.83 -28.96 56.50
CA ARG A 5 26.37 -28.88 55.11
C ARG A 5 25.02 -28.15 55.07
N LYS A 6 24.91 -27.09 54.27
CA LYS A 6 23.62 -26.48 53.90
C LYS A 6 23.14 -27.12 52.60
N HIS A 7 22.11 -27.95 52.67
CA HIS A 7 21.31 -28.35 51.52
C HIS A 7 20.36 -27.20 51.20
N THR A 8 20.50 -26.59 50.02
CA THR A 8 19.51 -25.66 49.48
C THR A 8 18.53 -26.48 48.65
N TYR A 9 17.30 -26.62 49.14
CA TYR A 9 16.18 -27.13 48.36
C TYR A 9 15.80 -26.10 47.30
N THR A 10 16.04 -26.39 46.02
CA THR A 10 15.36 -25.70 44.91
C THR A 10 13.96 -26.29 44.78
N ALA A 11 12.95 -25.50 45.11
CA ALA A 11 11.56 -25.83 44.84
C ALA A 11 11.38 -25.99 43.31
N VAL A 12 10.98 -27.18 42.89
CA VAL A 12 10.48 -27.44 41.54
C VAL A 12 9.05 -26.93 41.51
N THR A 13 8.83 -25.74 40.97
CA THR A 13 7.51 -25.34 40.49
C THR A 13 7.32 -25.96 39.11
N GLU A 14 6.57 -27.06 39.06
CA GLU A 14 5.95 -27.54 37.83
C GLU A 14 4.99 -26.46 37.32
N SER A 15 5.38 -25.74 36.26
CA SER A 15 4.42 -25.01 35.43
C SER A 15 4.10 -25.84 34.19
N ASN A 16 2.90 -26.40 34.23
CA ASN A 16 2.24 -27.09 33.14
C ASN A 16 2.17 -26.20 31.89
N GLY A 17 2.64 -26.73 30.76
CA GLY A 17 2.04 -26.52 29.43
C GLY A 17 1.88 -25.11 28.88
N SER A 18 2.98 -24.50 28.41
CA SER A 18 3.04 -23.86 27.08
C SER A 18 4.48 -23.43 26.79
N ALA A 19 5.11 -24.02 25.79
CA ALA A 19 6.43 -23.57 25.34
C ALA A 19 6.35 -22.07 24.95
N PRO A 20 7.30 -21.22 25.41
CA PRO A 20 7.34 -19.85 24.98
C PRO A 20 7.61 -19.80 23.47
N ILE A 21 6.86 -18.95 22.76
CA ILE A 21 6.90 -18.77 21.28
C ILE A 21 8.28 -18.24 20.79
N THR A 22 9.25 -18.11 21.69
CA THR A 22 10.66 -17.82 21.41
C THR A 22 11.43 -19.02 20.87
N ALA A 23 10.85 -20.23 20.81
CA ALA A 23 11.51 -21.49 20.42
C ALA A 23 12.08 -21.56 18.98
N GLY A 24 12.13 -20.45 18.24
CA GLY A 24 12.71 -20.39 16.89
C GLY A 24 13.49 -19.12 16.54
N MET A 25 13.74 -18.21 17.49
CA MET A 25 14.52 -16.98 17.23
C MET A 25 15.86 -17.00 17.97
N PRO A 26 17.01 -16.85 17.28
CA PRO A 26 18.31 -16.71 17.92
C PRO A 26 18.32 -15.51 18.88
N GLY A 27 18.80 -15.72 20.10
CA GLY A 27 18.79 -14.72 21.19
C GLY A 27 19.44 -13.38 20.85
N ASP A 28 20.35 -13.33 19.88
CA ASP A 28 21.04 -12.11 19.45
C ASP A 28 20.16 -11.11 18.66
N THR A 29 18.96 -11.52 18.24
CA THR A 29 18.06 -10.70 17.41
C THR A 29 17.17 -9.76 18.23
N ILE A 30 16.96 -10.06 19.51
CA ILE A 30 16.03 -9.36 20.39
C ILE A 30 16.86 -8.55 21.39
N LYS A 31 16.92 -7.22 21.19
CA LYS A 31 17.62 -6.31 22.11
C LYS A 31 16.60 -5.55 22.98
N PRO A 32 16.89 -5.35 24.28
CA PRO A 32 16.08 -4.46 25.09
C PRO A 32 16.09 -3.04 24.48
N PRO A 33 14.95 -2.33 24.50
CA PRO A 33 14.86 -1.00 23.93
C PRO A 33 15.89 -0.05 24.56
N THR A 34 16.74 0.59 23.74
CA THR A 34 17.62 1.67 24.21
C THR A 34 16.77 2.89 24.60
N ALA A 35 17.28 3.80 25.43
CA ALA A 35 16.53 4.97 25.93
C ALA A 35 15.95 5.90 24.83
N SER A 36 16.36 5.73 23.56
CA SER A 36 15.77 6.40 22.37
C SER A 36 14.50 5.72 21.84
N ALA A 37 14.11 4.56 22.37
CA ALA A 37 12.93 3.77 22.00
C ALA A 37 11.63 4.26 22.64
N ARG A 38 11.43 5.59 22.66
CA ARG A 38 10.16 6.22 23.08
C ARG A 38 9.08 6.16 21.97
N ARG A 39 9.29 5.36 20.92
CA ARG A 39 8.38 5.25 19.78
C ARG A 39 7.41 4.07 19.96
N SER A 40 6.21 4.22 19.42
CA SER A 40 5.17 3.19 19.46
C SER A 40 5.41 2.14 18.37
N PRO A 41 5.12 0.84 18.60
CA PRO A 41 5.20 -0.20 17.58
C PRO A 41 4.22 0.03 16.42
N PHE A 42 3.18 0.85 16.63
CA PHE A 42 2.19 1.21 15.62
C PHE A 42 2.66 2.32 14.66
N LEU A 43 3.83 2.91 14.89
CA LEU A 43 4.35 4.01 14.08
C LEU A 43 5.46 3.53 13.12
N PRO A 44 5.60 4.19 11.96
CA PRO A 44 6.70 3.92 11.04
C PRO A 44 8.07 4.23 11.66
N THR A 45 9.10 3.51 11.21
CA THR A 45 10.49 3.91 11.46
C THR A 45 10.81 5.20 10.70
N ARG A 46 11.96 5.85 10.97
CA ARG A 46 12.37 7.07 10.25
C ARG A 46 12.44 6.85 8.74
N LEU A 47 13.04 5.74 8.33
CA LEU A 47 13.15 5.36 6.93
C LEU A 47 11.78 5.13 6.30
N GLU A 48 10.90 4.38 6.98
CA GLU A 48 9.55 4.13 6.49
C GLU A 48 8.74 5.43 6.39
N ALA A 49 8.87 6.33 7.36
CA ALA A 49 8.24 7.65 7.36
C ALA A 49 8.73 8.52 6.19
N LEU A 50 10.04 8.52 5.92
CA LEU A 50 10.62 9.22 4.77
C LEU A 50 10.09 8.65 3.46
N LEU A 51 9.97 7.33 3.33
CA LEU A 51 9.47 6.71 2.11
C LEU A 51 8.00 6.99 1.86
N ILE A 52 7.15 6.86 2.88
CA ILE A 52 5.73 7.20 2.71
C ILE A 52 5.51 8.71 2.52
N SER A 53 6.43 9.58 2.99
CA SER A 53 6.35 11.02 2.75
C SER A 53 6.51 11.42 1.29
N ILE A 54 7.08 10.55 0.44
CA ILE A 54 7.17 10.75 -1.01
C ILE A 54 5.79 11.00 -1.61
N TYR A 55 4.74 10.32 -1.11
CA TYR A 55 3.40 10.42 -1.68
C TYR A 55 2.73 11.80 -1.48
N PRO A 56 2.54 12.32 -0.25
CA PRO A 56 1.99 13.66 -0.06
C PRO A 56 2.87 14.74 -0.69
N ALA A 57 4.20 14.59 -0.66
CA ALA A 57 5.11 15.51 -1.33
C ALA A 57 4.91 15.52 -2.85
N THR A 58 4.70 14.36 -3.47
CA THR A 58 4.43 14.24 -4.92
C THR A 58 3.09 14.85 -5.29
N LEU A 59 2.04 14.64 -4.48
CA LEU A 59 0.73 15.26 -4.71
C LEU A 59 0.80 16.79 -4.60
N LEU A 60 1.54 17.30 -3.60
CA LEU A 60 1.77 18.74 -3.44
C LEU A 60 2.55 19.30 -4.64
N MET A 61 3.64 18.64 -5.04
CA MET A 61 4.45 19.03 -6.19
C MET A 61 3.62 19.09 -7.48
N GLY A 62 2.83 18.05 -7.78
CA GLY A 62 1.97 18.04 -8.95
C GLY A 62 0.92 19.16 -8.91
N SER A 63 0.38 19.47 -7.74
CA SER A 63 -0.58 20.56 -7.56
C SER A 63 0.07 21.93 -7.79
N ILE A 64 1.31 22.13 -7.35
CA ILE A 64 2.11 23.33 -7.64
C ILE A 64 2.38 23.45 -9.15
N ILE A 65 2.73 22.35 -9.83
CA ILE A 65 2.93 22.35 -11.28
C ILE A 65 1.65 22.77 -12.02
N SER A 66 0.49 22.25 -11.58
CA SER A 66 -0.83 22.57 -12.13
C SER A 66 -1.17 24.06 -11.99
N THR A 67 -0.88 24.66 -10.83
CA THR A 67 -1.21 26.07 -10.57
C THR A 67 -0.26 27.06 -11.20
N ILE A 68 1.03 26.72 -11.34
CA ILE A 68 2.03 27.62 -11.94
C ILE A 68 1.93 27.59 -13.47
N SER A 69 1.64 26.43 -14.07
CA SER A 69 1.59 26.25 -15.53
C SER A 69 0.49 27.12 -16.17
N PRO A 70 0.83 28.08 -17.05
CA PRO A 70 -0.16 28.89 -17.76
C PRO A 70 -1.10 28.03 -18.62
N ALA A 71 -0.56 27.00 -19.28
CA ALA A 71 -1.34 26.08 -20.10
C ALA A 71 -2.37 25.29 -19.27
N SER A 72 -1.99 24.84 -18.06
CA SER A 72 -2.89 24.09 -17.19
C SER A 72 -3.99 24.98 -16.60
N ARG A 73 -3.68 26.25 -16.30
CA ARG A 73 -4.67 27.24 -15.84
C ARG A 73 -5.67 27.66 -16.91
N ALA A 74 -5.23 27.73 -18.17
CA ALA A 74 -6.10 28.10 -19.28
C ALA A 74 -7.02 26.95 -19.73
N ALA A 75 -6.66 25.71 -19.44
CA ALA A 75 -7.44 24.53 -19.82
C ALA A 75 -8.65 24.34 -18.89
N PRO A 76 -9.90 24.28 -19.42
CA PRO A 76 -11.07 24.01 -18.60
C PRO A 76 -10.98 22.62 -17.96
N TYR A 77 -11.43 22.50 -16.71
CA TYR A 77 -11.55 21.22 -16.02
C TYR A 77 -12.97 20.67 -16.18
N SER A 78 -13.10 19.42 -16.60
CA SER A 78 -14.38 18.71 -16.65
C SER A 78 -14.47 17.75 -15.47
N GLY A 79 -15.51 17.90 -14.63
CA GLY A 79 -15.81 16.96 -13.54
C GLY A 79 -16.19 15.57 -14.04
N ASP A 80 -16.89 15.47 -15.17
CA ASP A 80 -17.33 14.20 -15.75
C ASP A 80 -16.15 13.36 -16.26
N LEU A 81 -15.18 14.06 -16.86
CA LEU A 81 -13.90 13.48 -17.26
C LEU A 81 -12.92 13.41 -16.08
N GLN A 82 -13.10 14.17 -15.00
CA GLN A 82 -12.08 14.31 -13.96
C GLN A 82 -10.71 14.70 -14.53
N SER A 83 -10.71 15.41 -15.66
CA SER A 83 -9.54 15.81 -16.42
C SER A 83 -9.88 16.99 -17.34
N HIS A 84 -8.87 17.54 -17.98
CA HIS A 84 -9.07 18.46 -19.09
C HIS A 84 -9.64 17.72 -20.32
N PRO A 85 -10.54 18.34 -21.10
CA PRO A 85 -10.94 17.82 -22.40
C PRO A 85 -9.73 17.65 -23.33
N PRO A 86 -9.70 16.62 -24.21
CA PRO A 86 -8.54 16.34 -25.07
C PRO A 86 -8.08 17.50 -25.94
N GLU A 87 -9.02 18.29 -26.45
CA GLU A 87 -8.80 19.46 -27.29
C GLU A 87 -8.09 20.63 -26.56
N PHE A 88 -8.19 20.66 -25.23
CA PHE A 88 -7.54 21.67 -24.37
C PHE A 88 -6.46 21.07 -23.49
N ALA A 89 -6.01 19.84 -23.77
CA ALA A 89 -5.04 19.16 -22.93
C ALA A 89 -3.67 19.90 -22.96
N PRO A 90 -3.14 20.34 -21.81
CA PRO A 90 -1.91 21.16 -21.76
C PRO A 90 -0.64 20.38 -22.12
N SER A 91 -0.69 19.04 -22.12
CA SER A 91 0.45 18.19 -22.46
C SER A 91 -0.02 16.79 -22.87
N TYR A 92 0.90 16.00 -23.46
CA TYR A 92 0.67 14.58 -23.75
C TYR A 92 0.21 13.80 -22.50
N PHE A 93 0.80 14.09 -21.34
CA PHE A 93 0.45 13.41 -20.09
C PHE A 93 -0.94 13.80 -19.56
N ALA A 94 -1.48 14.96 -19.94
CA ALA A 94 -2.85 15.35 -19.61
C ALA A 94 -3.91 14.61 -20.45
N LEU A 95 -3.51 13.94 -21.54
CA LEU A 95 -4.43 13.13 -22.35
C LEU A 95 -4.75 11.82 -21.62
N LYS A 96 -6.04 11.57 -21.34
CA LYS A 96 -6.50 10.29 -20.76
C LYS A 96 -6.10 9.04 -21.56
N LYS A 97 -5.91 9.18 -22.87
CA LYS A 97 -5.57 8.07 -23.78
C LYS A 97 -4.06 7.97 -24.05
N ASN A 98 -3.22 8.64 -23.26
CA ASN A 98 -1.77 8.49 -23.38
C ASN A 98 -1.35 7.04 -23.07
N VAL A 99 -0.22 6.61 -23.66
CA VAL A 99 0.26 5.22 -23.62
C VAL A 99 0.46 4.72 -22.20
N PHE A 100 0.98 5.58 -21.31
CA PHE A 100 1.22 5.23 -19.91
C PHE A 100 -0.10 5.06 -19.16
N ASN A 101 -1.09 5.91 -19.39
CA ASN A 101 -2.37 5.75 -18.71
C ASN A 101 -3.08 4.45 -19.14
N VAL A 102 -3.06 4.15 -20.44
CA VAL A 102 -3.74 2.97 -20.99
C VAL A 102 -3.05 1.67 -20.60
N TYR A 103 -1.73 1.58 -20.79
CA TYR A 103 -0.99 0.31 -20.65
C TYR A 103 -0.22 0.17 -19.34
N PHE A 104 -0.08 1.24 -18.56
CA PHE A 104 0.61 1.18 -17.27
C PHE A 104 -0.34 1.45 -16.11
N VAL A 105 -0.99 2.61 -16.06
CA VAL A 105 -1.79 3.01 -14.89
C VAL A 105 -3.08 2.19 -14.76
N LYS A 106 -3.86 2.06 -15.85
CA LYS A 106 -5.13 1.31 -15.83
C LYS A 106 -4.95 -0.18 -15.52
N VAL A 107 -3.85 -0.77 -15.97
CA VAL A 107 -3.46 -2.15 -15.65
C VAL A 107 -2.38 -2.18 -14.56
N GLY A 108 -2.30 -1.15 -13.71
CA GLY A 108 -1.19 -0.97 -12.78
C GLY A 108 -1.03 -2.12 -11.79
N TRP A 109 -2.12 -2.79 -11.40
CA TRP A 109 -2.05 -3.95 -10.52
C TRP A 109 -1.32 -5.14 -11.15
N PHE A 110 -1.42 -5.32 -12.47
CA PHE A 110 -0.64 -6.32 -13.19
C PHE A 110 0.85 -6.04 -13.04
N TRP A 111 1.28 -4.79 -13.26
CA TRP A 111 2.68 -4.39 -13.12
C TRP A 111 3.20 -4.51 -11.68
N THR A 112 2.39 -4.14 -10.69
CA THR A 112 2.70 -4.38 -9.26
C THR A 112 2.90 -5.86 -8.98
N THR A 113 1.99 -6.70 -9.47
CA THR A 113 2.02 -8.15 -9.25
C THR A 113 3.23 -8.78 -9.92
N LEU A 114 3.53 -8.40 -11.16
CA LEU A 114 4.69 -8.89 -11.89
C LEU A 114 6.00 -8.49 -11.20
N ALA A 115 6.10 -7.23 -10.75
CA ALA A 115 7.27 -6.74 -10.02
C ALA A 115 7.46 -7.48 -8.68
N PHE A 116 6.38 -7.67 -7.93
CA PHE A 116 6.39 -8.42 -6.68
C PHE A 116 6.80 -9.88 -6.90
N ALA A 117 6.21 -10.56 -7.88
CA ALA A 117 6.50 -11.95 -8.20
C ALA A 117 7.96 -12.13 -8.63
N MET A 118 8.46 -11.30 -9.56
CA MET A 118 9.86 -11.31 -9.99
C MET A 118 10.80 -11.14 -8.80
N PHE A 119 10.53 -10.18 -7.92
CA PHE A 119 11.35 -9.93 -6.74
C PHE A 119 11.35 -11.12 -5.76
N VAL A 120 10.17 -11.64 -5.38
CA VAL A 120 10.05 -12.73 -4.40
C VAL A 120 10.61 -14.07 -4.93
N LEU A 121 10.53 -14.30 -6.24
CA LEU A 121 11.05 -15.52 -6.87
C LEU A 121 12.57 -15.46 -7.09
N MET A 122 13.10 -14.30 -7.50
CA MET A 122 14.52 -14.14 -7.86
C MET A 122 15.42 -13.73 -6.68
N HIS A 123 14.85 -13.23 -5.58
CA HIS A 123 15.63 -12.77 -4.43
C HIS A 123 15.88 -13.89 -3.41
N PRO A 124 17.15 -14.32 -3.19
CA PRO A 124 17.50 -15.45 -2.34
C PRO A 124 17.18 -15.22 -0.85
N GLY A 125 17.01 -13.95 -0.45
CA GLY A 125 16.60 -13.58 0.90
C GLY A 125 15.24 -14.15 1.35
N PHE A 126 14.38 -14.56 0.40
CA PHE A 126 13.14 -15.28 0.67
C PHE A 126 13.32 -16.80 0.77
N GLY A 127 14.54 -17.33 0.73
CA GLY A 127 14.81 -18.77 0.80
C GLY A 127 14.43 -19.55 -0.47
N ARG A 128 14.74 -20.85 -0.47
CA ARG A 128 14.36 -21.79 -1.56
C ARG A 128 13.01 -22.44 -1.24
N GLY A 129 12.19 -22.71 -2.26
CA GLY A 129 10.89 -23.38 -2.08
C GLY A 129 9.86 -22.57 -1.26
N LEU A 130 9.07 -23.26 -0.44
CA LEU A 130 8.04 -22.68 0.44
C LEU A 130 8.64 -22.24 1.79
N SER A 131 9.41 -21.16 1.80
CA SER A 131 9.93 -20.61 3.06
C SER A 131 8.85 -19.81 3.82
N ALA A 132 8.98 -19.74 5.15
CA ALA A 132 8.11 -18.90 5.97
C ALA A 132 8.13 -17.41 5.56
N ARG A 133 9.29 -16.88 5.12
CA ARG A 133 9.39 -15.49 4.65
C ARG A 133 8.60 -15.27 3.36
N ARG A 134 8.68 -16.22 2.42
CA ARG A 134 7.93 -16.18 1.16
C ARG A 134 6.43 -16.28 1.39
N VAL A 135 6.00 -17.20 2.27
CA VAL A 135 4.59 -17.34 2.66
C VAL A 135 4.06 -16.05 3.27
N ARG A 136 4.78 -15.44 4.22
CA ARG A 136 4.37 -14.16 4.82
C ARG A 136 4.29 -13.01 3.81
N ALA A 137 5.23 -12.93 2.87
CA ALA A 137 5.19 -11.94 1.80
C ALA A 137 3.98 -12.14 0.88
N VAL A 138 3.69 -13.38 0.48
CA VAL A 138 2.51 -13.72 -0.32
C VAL A 138 1.21 -13.43 0.43
N LEU A 139 1.16 -13.68 1.75
CA LEU A 139 0.01 -13.32 2.59
C LEU A 139 -0.21 -11.80 2.61
N ARG A 140 0.86 -11.00 2.77
CA ARG A 140 0.75 -9.53 2.70
C ARG A 140 0.29 -9.06 1.33
N TYR A 141 0.86 -9.61 0.24
CA TYR A 141 0.39 -9.35 -1.11
C TYR A 141 -1.11 -9.68 -1.28
N GLY A 142 -1.55 -10.83 -0.74
CA GLY A 142 -2.95 -11.24 -0.76
C GLY A 142 -3.86 -10.29 0.00
N LEU A 143 -3.44 -9.82 1.18
CA LEU A 143 -4.19 -8.82 1.96
C LEU A 143 -4.26 -7.47 1.24
N VAL A 144 -3.15 -7.00 0.66
CA VAL A 144 -3.08 -5.76 -0.12
C VAL A 144 -3.97 -5.86 -1.36
N THR A 145 -3.97 -7.01 -2.04
CA THR A 145 -4.84 -7.28 -3.19
C THR A 145 -6.31 -7.32 -2.77
N THR A 146 -6.62 -7.97 -1.66
CA THR A 146 -8.00 -8.01 -1.12
C THR A 146 -8.49 -6.60 -0.80
N TYR A 147 -7.64 -5.78 -0.17
CA TYR A 147 -7.94 -4.38 0.10
C TYR A 147 -8.20 -3.58 -1.18
N TRP A 148 -7.33 -3.73 -2.19
CA TRP A 148 -7.52 -3.10 -3.50
C TRP A 148 -8.83 -3.52 -4.18
N VAL A 149 -9.14 -4.83 -4.18
CA VAL A 149 -10.38 -5.37 -4.76
C VAL A 149 -11.62 -4.80 -4.05
N PHE A 150 -11.61 -4.75 -2.73
CA PHE A 150 -12.72 -4.19 -1.94
C PHE A 150 -12.93 -2.70 -2.22
N VAL A 151 -11.85 -1.94 -2.37
CA VAL A 151 -11.94 -0.50 -2.65
C VAL A 151 -12.41 -0.24 -4.09
N THR A 152 -11.94 -1.00 -5.07
CA THR A 152 -12.05 -0.62 -6.50
C THR A 152 -12.93 -1.51 -7.38
N GLN A 153 -13.10 -2.79 -7.06
CA GLN A 153 -13.76 -3.75 -7.96
C GLN A 153 -15.09 -4.24 -7.40
N TRP A 154 -15.10 -4.75 -6.16
CA TRP A 154 -16.29 -5.42 -5.61
C TRP A 154 -16.21 -5.55 -4.10
N PHE A 155 -17.27 -5.10 -3.41
CA PHE A 155 -17.40 -5.24 -1.96
C PHE A 155 -18.85 -5.62 -1.60
N PHE A 156 -19.23 -6.88 -1.84
CA PHE A 156 -20.61 -7.34 -1.63
C PHE A 156 -21.63 -6.44 -2.37
N GLY A 157 -21.36 -6.15 -3.64
CA GLY A 157 -22.06 -5.13 -4.44
C GLY A 157 -21.08 -4.12 -5.06
N PRO A 158 -21.52 -2.88 -5.32
CA PRO A 158 -20.65 -1.82 -5.85
C PRO A 158 -19.34 -1.67 -5.08
N PRO A 159 -18.23 -1.30 -5.75
CA PRO A 159 -17.00 -0.87 -5.10
C PRO A 159 -17.24 0.13 -3.97
N LEU A 160 -16.38 0.14 -2.95
CA LEU A 160 -16.49 1.10 -1.85
C LEU A 160 -16.42 2.55 -2.35
N ILE A 161 -15.62 2.79 -3.40
CA ILE A 161 -15.53 4.07 -4.11
C ILE A 161 -16.92 4.50 -4.64
N ASP A 162 -17.63 3.62 -5.34
CA ASP A 162 -18.95 3.92 -5.92
C ASP A 162 -20.02 4.16 -4.83
N ARG A 163 -19.92 3.46 -3.70
CA ARG A 163 -20.77 3.72 -2.53
C ARG A 163 -20.47 5.11 -1.96
N GLY A 164 -19.20 5.48 -1.86
CA GLY A 164 -18.77 6.82 -1.47
C GLY A 164 -19.39 7.90 -2.35
N PHE A 165 -19.44 7.68 -3.67
CA PHE A 165 -19.98 8.68 -4.62
C PHE A 165 -21.46 8.90 -4.38
N ARG A 166 -22.22 7.82 -4.19
CA ARG A 166 -23.65 7.91 -3.87
C ARG A 166 -23.91 8.56 -2.53
N LEU A 167 -23.19 8.13 -1.49
CA LEU A 167 -23.35 8.67 -0.13
C LEU A 167 -23.07 10.18 -0.06
N THR A 168 -22.20 10.68 -0.94
CA THR A 168 -21.86 12.10 -1.03
C THR A 168 -22.73 12.88 -2.03
N GLY A 169 -23.84 12.28 -2.47
CA GLY A 169 -24.86 12.93 -3.30
C GLY A 169 -24.72 12.72 -4.81
N GLY A 170 -23.95 11.72 -5.24
CA GLY A 170 -23.81 11.35 -6.65
C GLY A 170 -25.00 10.55 -7.17
N ALA A 171 -25.54 10.96 -8.31
CA ALA A 171 -26.67 10.31 -8.97
C ALA A 171 -26.45 10.22 -10.49
N CYS A 172 -27.02 9.18 -11.09
CA CYS A 172 -27.02 9.02 -12.54
C CYS A 172 -28.17 9.83 -13.16
N GLU A 173 -27.84 10.88 -13.92
CA GLU A 173 -28.78 11.58 -14.78
C GLU A 173 -28.72 10.94 -16.17
N LEU A 174 -29.74 10.14 -16.52
CA LEU A 174 -29.83 9.62 -17.89
C LEU A 174 -29.99 10.79 -18.86
N ALA A 175 -29.20 10.80 -19.94
CA ALA A 175 -29.33 11.79 -20.99
C ALA A 175 -30.68 11.63 -21.72
N ARG A 176 -31.70 12.34 -21.21
CA ARG A 176 -32.86 12.93 -21.87
C ARG A 176 -33.64 12.16 -22.96
N ASP A 177 -33.50 10.84 -23.11
CA ASP A 177 -34.37 10.05 -24.00
C ASP A 177 -35.56 9.46 -23.21
N PRO A 178 -36.80 9.94 -23.43
CA PRO A 178 -37.99 9.43 -22.75
C PRO A 178 -38.25 7.95 -23.04
N GLU A 179 -37.86 7.44 -24.22
CA GLU A 179 -38.08 6.06 -24.64
C GLU A 179 -37.17 5.08 -23.88
N ALA A 180 -35.91 5.49 -23.63
CA ALA A 180 -34.97 4.74 -22.80
C ALA A 180 -35.43 4.67 -21.33
N ARG A 181 -36.16 5.69 -20.86
CA ARG A 181 -36.71 5.77 -19.49
C ARG A 181 -37.95 4.88 -19.30
N ALA A 182 -38.77 4.72 -20.34
CA ALA A 182 -39.98 3.90 -20.32
C ALA A 182 -39.71 2.39 -20.44
N GLN A 183 -38.59 1.99 -21.05
CA GLN A 183 -38.17 0.59 -21.16
C GLN A 183 -37.42 0.07 -19.92
N MET A 184 -37.16 0.94 -18.93
CA MET A 184 -36.33 0.59 -17.79
C MET A 184 -37.21 0.15 -16.63
N SER A 185 -37.29 -1.17 -16.41
CA SER A 185 -37.89 -1.76 -15.21
C SER A 185 -37.38 -1.05 -13.95
N ASP A 186 -38.28 -0.75 -13.01
CA ASP A 186 -38.12 -0.11 -11.68
C ASP A 186 -36.92 -0.58 -10.82
N THR A 187 -36.14 -1.56 -11.26
CA THR A 187 -35.10 -2.25 -10.47
C THR A 187 -33.66 -2.05 -10.97
N LYS A 188 -33.45 -1.46 -12.16
CA LYS A 188 -32.08 -1.10 -12.61
C LYS A 188 -31.75 0.34 -12.24
N GLU A 189 -31.85 0.66 -10.96
CA GLU A 189 -31.21 1.86 -10.44
C GLU A 189 -29.71 1.74 -10.78
N PHE A 190 -29.12 2.70 -11.49
CA PHE A 190 -27.72 2.59 -11.90
C PHE A 190 -26.79 2.70 -10.69
N ILE A 191 -26.54 1.53 -10.08
CA ILE A 191 -25.56 1.16 -9.04
C ILE A 191 -24.40 2.13 -8.87
N THR A 192 -23.76 2.37 -10.01
CA THR A 192 -22.38 2.81 -10.08
C THR A 192 -22.21 3.86 -11.16
N ALA A 193 -21.23 4.75 -10.98
CA ALA A 193 -20.86 5.71 -12.01
C ALA A 193 -20.44 5.02 -13.31
N ALA A 194 -19.80 3.84 -13.22
CA ALA A 194 -19.40 3.04 -14.37
C ALA A 194 -20.62 2.51 -15.16
N THR A 195 -21.65 1.97 -14.49
CA THR A 195 -22.85 1.46 -15.18
C THR A 195 -23.68 2.59 -15.77
N CYS A 196 -23.77 3.74 -15.07
CA CYS A 196 -24.39 4.95 -15.59
C CYS A 196 -23.73 5.42 -16.91
N LYS A 197 -22.40 5.52 -16.92
CA LYS A 197 -21.64 5.93 -18.13
C LYS A 197 -21.74 4.89 -19.25
N ALA A 198 -21.78 3.60 -18.93
CA ALA A 198 -21.89 2.53 -19.91
C ALA A 198 -23.19 2.57 -20.72
N VAL A 199 -24.28 3.09 -20.13
CA VAL A 199 -25.57 3.25 -20.82
C VAL A 199 -25.77 4.65 -21.42
N GLY A 200 -24.71 5.47 -21.49
CA GLY A 200 -24.80 6.85 -22.00
C GLY A 200 -25.41 7.85 -21.00
N GLY A 201 -25.59 7.46 -19.74
CA GLY A 201 -25.98 8.38 -18.67
C GLY A 201 -24.82 9.28 -18.22
N ILE A 202 -25.17 10.46 -17.73
CA ILE A 202 -24.25 11.44 -17.16
C ILE A 202 -24.34 11.33 -15.64
N TRP A 203 -23.23 11.01 -14.99
CA TRP A 203 -23.19 10.99 -13.53
C TRP A 203 -22.96 12.41 -13.00
N LYS A 204 -23.86 12.92 -12.14
CA LYS A 204 -23.73 14.25 -11.52
C LYS A 204 -23.65 14.17 -10.01
N GLY A 205 -22.83 15.04 -9.43
CA GLY A 205 -22.63 15.13 -7.98
C GLY A 205 -21.81 13.98 -7.40
N GLY A 206 -21.62 14.02 -6.08
CA GLY A 206 -20.80 13.05 -5.36
C GLY A 206 -19.32 13.38 -5.39
N HIS A 207 -18.60 12.83 -4.42
CA HIS A 207 -17.17 12.97 -4.22
C HIS A 207 -16.42 11.78 -4.82
N ASP A 208 -15.59 12.03 -5.83
CA ASP A 208 -14.86 10.96 -6.53
C ASP A 208 -13.47 10.66 -5.93
N ILE A 209 -13.32 9.57 -5.18
CA ILE A 209 -12.01 9.14 -4.69
C ILE A 209 -11.12 8.75 -5.86
N SER A 210 -9.97 9.40 -6.01
CA SER A 210 -9.04 9.12 -7.12
C SER A 210 -8.47 7.69 -7.03
N GLY A 211 -9.06 6.79 -7.81
CA GLY A 211 -8.63 5.40 -7.92
C GLY A 211 -7.20 5.24 -8.46
N HIS A 212 -6.75 6.15 -9.33
CA HIS A 212 -5.37 6.16 -9.83
C HIS A 212 -4.37 6.52 -8.74
N VAL A 213 -4.64 7.59 -7.96
CA VAL A 213 -3.79 7.96 -6.82
C VAL A 213 -3.74 6.82 -5.82
N PHE A 214 -4.90 6.26 -5.48
CA PHE A 214 -5.01 5.10 -4.59
C PHE A 214 -4.15 3.91 -5.07
N LEU A 215 -4.34 3.48 -6.33
CA LEU A 215 -3.66 2.32 -6.90
C LEU A 215 -2.14 2.51 -6.98
N LEU A 216 -1.68 3.68 -7.44
CA LEU A 216 -0.25 3.97 -7.60
C LEU A 216 0.46 4.02 -6.25
N ILE A 217 -0.17 4.58 -5.22
CA ILE A 217 0.39 4.63 -3.86
C ILE A 217 0.38 3.24 -3.23
N LEU A 218 -0.74 2.52 -3.27
CA LEU A 218 -0.85 1.18 -2.68
C LEU A 218 0.11 0.19 -3.35
N GLY A 219 0.17 0.20 -4.69
CA GLY A 219 1.03 -0.69 -5.46
C GLY A 219 2.51 -0.40 -5.26
N SER A 220 2.93 0.87 -5.35
CA SER A 220 4.35 1.21 -5.15
C SER A 220 4.80 1.02 -3.70
N SER A 221 3.94 1.29 -2.71
CA SER A 221 4.28 1.10 -1.29
C SER A 221 4.43 -0.36 -0.91
N LEU A 222 3.55 -1.24 -1.42
CA LEU A 222 3.74 -2.69 -1.33
C LEU A 222 5.14 -3.08 -1.81
N LEU A 223 5.56 -2.60 -2.98
CA LEU A 223 6.89 -2.88 -3.46
C LEU A 223 7.95 -2.33 -2.49
N TRP A 224 7.89 -1.05 -2.10
CA TRP A 224 8.82 -0.45 -1.13
C TRP A 224 8.96 -1.30 0.13
N PHE A 225 7.86 -1.66 0.79
CA PHE A 225 7.92 -2.41 2.05
C PHE A 225 8.50 -3.81 1.90
N GLU A 226 8.32 -4.48 0.76
CA GLU A 226 8.86 -5.83 0.53
C GLU A 226 10.34 -5.79 0.12
N PHE A 227 10.78 -4.80 -0.66
CA PHE A 227 12.17 -4.73 -1.13
C PHE A 227 13.08 -3.86 -0.25
N LEU A 228 12.52 -3.02 0.63
CA LEU A 228 13.28 -2.16 1.54
C LEU A 228 14.38 -2.90 2.32
N PRO A 229 14.12 -4.10 2.87
CA PRO A 229 15.14 -4.88 3.55
C PRO A 229 16.34 -5.26 2.66
N ALA A 230 16.13 -5.43 1.35
CA ALA A 230 17.15 -5.80 0.37
C ALA A 230 17.99 -4.58 -0.09
N LEU A 231 17.36 -3.42 -0.24
CA LEU A 231 18.01 -2.19 -0.71
C LEU A 231 18.82 -1.48 0.37
N THR A 232 18.38 -1.54 1.63
CA THR A 232 19.05 -0.82 2.73
C THR A 232 20.16 -1.65 3.36
N ARG A 233 21.27 -1.83 2.63
CA ARG A 233 22.49 -2.50 3.14
C ARG A 233 23.31 -1.62 4.09
N VAL A 234 22.94 -0.36 4.26
CA VAL A 234 23.71 0.62 5.04
C VAL A 234 23.30 0.55 6.52
N GLU A 235 24.27 0.16 7.36
CA GLU A 235 24.12 -0.12 8.81
C GLU A 235 23.57 1.04 9.66
N GLY A 236 23.48 2.27 9.12
CA GLY A 236 23.03 3.47 9.84
C GLY A 236 21.60 3.94 9.58
N LEU A 237 20.89 3.41 8.57
CA LEU A 237 19.52 3.85 8.23
C LEU A 237 18.42 2.92 8.79
N ARG A 238 18.80 1.77 9.35
CA ARG A 238 17.87 0.75 9.85
C ARG A 238 17.63 0.94 11.35
N ASP A 239 16.72 1.85 11.69
CA ASP A 239 16.09 1.81 13.01
C ASP A 239 15.41 0.43 13.17
N GLY A 240 15.70 -0.30 14.25
CA GLY A 240 15.04 -1.57 14.55
C GLY A 240 13.53 -1.37 14.67
N ARG A 241 12.74 -2.28 14.07
CA ARG A 241 11.27 -2.20 14.15
C ARG A 241 10.84 -2.59 15.55
N LEU A 242 10.05 -1.75 16.19
CA LEU A 242 9.46 -2.04 17.50
C LEU A 242 8.27 -2.99 17.30
N ILE A 243 8.23 -4.06 18.08
CA ILE A 243 7.15 -5.04 18.07
C ILE A 243 6.66 -5.31 19.50
N THR A 244 5.39 -5.65 19.63
CA THR A 244 4.83 -6.19 20.88
C THR A 244 4.98 -7.72 20.88
N LEU A 245 5.59 -8.26 21.93
CA LEU A 245 5.71 -9.69 22.20
C LEU A 245 4.42 -10.24 22.78
N SER A 246 4.29 -11.57 22.82
CA SER A 246 3.14 -12.26 23.41
C SER A 246 3.01 -12.03 24.92
N ASP A 247 4.10 -11.65 25.60
CA ASP A 247 4.10 -11.25 27.02
C ASP A 247 3.75 -9.77 27.23
N GLY A 248 3.34 -9.06 26.17
CA GLY A 248 3.00 -7.64 26.20
C GLY A 248 4.20 -6.70 26.22
N LYS A 249 5.43 -7.20 26.27
CA LYS A 249 6.63 -6.35 26.25
C LYS A 249 6.94 -5.86 24.85
N VAL A 250 7.49 -4.66 24.75
CA VAL A 250 7.96 -4.10 23.49
C VAL A 250 9.45 -4.41 23.32
N ALA A 251 9.82 -5.00 22.19
CA ALA A 251 11.22 -5.22 21.82
C ALA A 251 11.53 -4.59 20.46
N SER A 252 12.80 -4.23 20.28
CA SER A 252 13.32 -3.83 18.98
C SER A 252 13.85 -5.07 18.26
N VAL A 253 13.27 -5.37 17.09
CA VAL A 253 13.81 -6.38 16.19
C VAL A 253 14.81 -5.68 15.28
N ALA A 254 16.10 -6.00 15.48
CA ALA A 254 17.11 -5.71 14.48
C ALA A 254 16.77 -6.56 13.25
N VAL A 255 16.58 -5.92 12.10
CA VAL A 255 16.29 -6.66 10.87
C VAL A 255 17.48 -7.57 10.59
N GLU A 256 17.22 -8.87 10.43
CA GLU A 256 18.23 -9.91 10.24
C GLU A 256 19.34 -9.44 9.31
N LYS A 257 20.58 -9.45 9.83
CA LYS A 257 21.80 -9.20 9.07
C LYS A 257 21.90 -10.32 8.03
N GLN A 258 21.53 -10.04 6.78
CA GLN A 258 21.87 -10.96 5.70
C GLN A 258 23.36 -10.79 5.45
N ASP A 259 24.13 -11.78 5.89
CA ASP A 259 25.54 -11.91 5.50
C ASP A 259 25.67 -11.86 3.98
N PRO A 260 26.77 -11.29 3.46
CA PRO A 260 26.96 -11.00 2.05
C PRO A 260 27.13 -12.31 1.26
N LYS A 261 26.04 -12.99 0.94
CA LYS A 261 26.06 -13.98 -0.14
C LYS A 261 26.00 -13.19 -1.44
N THR A 262 27.07 -13.31 -2.23
CA THR A 262 27.25 -12.76 -3.57
C THR A 262 25.92 -12.77 -4.31
N GLU A 263 25.36 -11.60 -4.55
CA GLU A 263 24.07 -11.49 -5.22
C GLU A 263 24.20 -12.03 -6.64
N GLY A 264 23.41 -13.04 -6.96
CA GLY A 264 23.33 -13.54 -8.32
C GLY A 264 22.76 -12.46 -9.26
N GLU A 265 23.11 -12.57 -10.53
CA GLU A 265 22.59 -11.68 -11.59
C GLU A 265 21.06 -11.60 -11.59
N GLU A 266 20.39 -12.72 -11.33
CA GLU A 266 18.93 -12.85 -11.22
C GLU A 266 18.33 -11.98 -10.11
N THR A 267 18.99 -11.89 -8.95
CA THR A 267 18.56 -11.03 -7.84
C THR A 267 18.63 -9.56 -8.24
N THR A 268 19.72 -9.18 -8.92
CA THR A 268 19.91 -7.82 -9.42
C THR A 268 18.85 -7.45 -10.46
N ARG A 269 18.49 -8.39 -11.35
CA ARG A 269 17.42 -8.21 -12.35
C ARG A 269 16.06 -7.98 -11.70
N GLY A 270 15.68 -8.82 -10.73
CA GLY A 270 14.41 -8.69 -10.01
C GLY A 270 14.28 -7.35 -9.26
N VAL A 271 15.34 -6.92 -8.58
CA VAL A 271 15.38 -5.61 -7.89
C VAL A 271 15.29 -4.45 -8.88
N LYS A 272 16.09 -4.46 -9.95
CA LYS A 272 16.07 -3.40 -10.98
C LYS A 272 14.70 -3.28 -11.64
N PHE A 273 14.05 -4.40 -11.95
CA PHE A 273 12.72 -4.42 -12.54
C PHE A 273 11.69 -3.80 -11.58
N ALA A 274 11.68 -4.23 -10.31
CA ALA A 274 10.77 -3.68 -9.31
C ALA A 274 10.98 -2.18 -9.06
N LEU A 275 12.23 -1.72 -9.04
CA LEU A 275 12.56 -0.30 -8.95
C LEU A 275 12.09 0.50 -10.17
N GLY A 276 12.26 -0.05 -11.38
CA GLY A 276 11.77 0.57 -12.60
C GLY A 276 10.25 0.75 -12.59
N VAL A 277 9.51 -0.28 -12.15
CA VAL A 277 8.05 -0.20 -11.98
C VAL A 277 7.67 0.83 -10.92
N ALA A 278 8.33 0.83 -9.75
CA ALA A 278 8.06 1.79 -8.69
C ALA A 278 8.37 3.24 -9.12
N ALA A 279 9.45 3.47 -9.86
CA ALA A 279 9.81 4.78 -10.41
C ALA A 279 8.77 5.26 -11.43
N LEU A 280 8.30 4.38 -12.32
CA LEU A 280 7.25 4.73 -13.27
C LEU A 280 5.90 4.99 -12.59
N MET A 281 5.59 4.25 -11.50
CA MET A 281 4.42 4.55 -10.66
C MET A 281 4.52 5.92 -10.01
N TRP A 282 5.69 6.27 -9.49
CA TRP A 282 5.93 7.60 -8.90
C TRP A 282 5.81 8.71 -9.94
N TRP A 283 6.38 8.53 -11.13
CA TRP A 283 6.23 9.47 -12.24
C TRP A 283 4.76 9.65 -12.64
N MET A 284 4.02 8.56 -12.81
CA MET A 284 2.61 8.64 -13.17
C MET A 284 1.74 9.20 -12.04
N LEU A 285 2.14 9.05 -10.77
CA LEU A 285 1.50 9.72 -9.64
C LEU A 285 1.67 11.24 -9.74
N LEU A 286 2.88 11.72 -10.10
CA LEU A 286 3.14 13.13 -10.34
C LEU A 286 2.28 13.68 -11.50
N MET A 287 2.21 12.95 -12.63
CA MET A 287 1.37 13.35 -13.77
C MET A 287 -0.12 13.36 -13.40
N THR A 288 -0.57 12.38 -12.62
CA THR A 288 -1.93 12.33 -12.06
C THR A 288 -2.20 13.54 -11.19
N ALA A 289 -1.26 13.89 -10.31
CA ALA A 289 -1.36 15.05 -9.43
C ALA A 289 -1.38 16.38 -10.19
N ALA A 290 -0.71 16.47 -11.34
CA ALA A 290 -0.67 17.69 -12.15
C ALA A 290 -1.92 17.92 -13.01
N TYR A 291 -2.48 16.87 -13.63
CA TYR A 291 -3.45 17.03 -14.74
C TYR A 291 -4.81 16.37 -14.55
N PHE A 292 -4.95 15.48 -13.58
CA PHE A 292 -6.18 14.71 -13.36
C PHE A 292 -6.68 14.96 -11.96
N HIS A 293 -7.98 14.78 -11.75
CA HIS A 293 -8.64 14.88 -10.45
C HIS A 293 -8.50 16.25 -9.74
N THR A 294 -9.45 16.56 -8.87
CA THR A 294 -9.31 17.72 -8.00
C THR A 294 -8.37 17.43 -6.82
N TRP A 295 -7.94 18.47 -6.08
CA TRP A 295 -7.12 18.29 -4.88
C TRP A 295 -7.78 17.35 -3.85
N PHE A 296 -9.09 17.50 -3.64
CA PHE A 296 -9.82 16.73 -2.65
C PHE A 296 -9.95 15.24 -3.04
N GLU A 297 -10.18 14.97 -4.31
CA GLU A 297 -10.19 13.60 -4.88
C GLU A 297 -8.82 12.90 -4.72
N LYS A 298 -7.71 13.64 -4.92
CA LYS A 298 -6.35 13.13 -4.69
C LYS A 298 -6.09 12.86 -3.22
N PHE A 299 -6.48 13.78 -2.33
CA PHE A 299 -6.30 13.66 -0.89
C PHE A 299 -7.04 12.44 -0.32
N THR A 300 -8.27 12.22 -0.75
CA THR A 300 -9.04 11.04 -0.31
C THR A 300 -8.46 9.74 -0.88
N GLY A 301 -7.97 9.73 -2.12
CA GLY A 301 -7.22 8.59 -2.67
C GLY A 301 -5.96 8.26 -1.86
N LEU A 302 -5.21 9.27 -1.43
CA LEU A 302 -4.06 9.14 -0.52
C LEU A 302 -4.48 8.54 0.83
N ALA A 303 -5.54 9.08 1.45
CA ALA A 303 -6.00 8.64 2.75
C ALA A 303 -6.44 7.16 2.74
N VAL A 304 -7.18 6.74 1.70
CA VAL A 304 -7.60 5.35 1.52
C VAL A 304 -6.41 4.43 1.24
N ALA A 305 -5.39 4.89 0.51
CA ALA A 305 -4.17 4.09 0.37
C ALA A 305 -3.49 3.91 1.74
N PHE A 306 -3.28 5.01 2.47
CA PHE A 306 -2.56 5.02 3.75
C PHE A 306 -3.26 4.19 4.84
N SER A 307 -4.58 4.14 4.87
CA SER A 307 -5.30 3.24 5.78
C SER A 307 -5.00 1.77 5.46
N GLY A 308 -4.94 1.39 4.17
CA GLY A 308 -4.52 0.06 3.73
C GLY A 308 -3.10 -0.29 4.18
N LEU A 309 -2.15 0.63 3.93
CA LEU A 309 -0.75 0.47 4.40
C LEU A 309 -0.71 0.29 5.92
N TYR A 310 -1.46 1.10 6.67
CA TYR A 310 -1.51 1.03 8.11
C TYR A 310 -2.02 -0.31 8.62
N MET A 311 -3.15 -0.78 8.11
CA MET A 311 -3.74 -2.05 8.53
C MET A 311 -2.83 -3.24 8.26
N ILE A 312 -2.04 -3.22 7.17
CA ILE A 312 -1.28 -4.38 6.71
C ILE A 312 0.18 -4.35 7.19
N TYR A 313 0.81 -3.19 7.29
CA TYR A 313 2.24 -3.07 7.60
C TYR A 313 2.55 -2.52 8.99
N PHE A 314 1.69 -1.68 9.57
CA PHE A 314 1.96 -1.01 10.86
C PHE A 314 1.15 -1.60 12.02
N ALA A 315 -0.16 -1.79 11.87
CA ALA A 315 -1.03 -2.38 12.90
C ALA A 315 -0.55 -3.76 13.41
N PRO A 316 -0.07 -4.70 12.55
CA PRO A 316 0.39 -6.01 13.01
C PRO A 316 1.59 -5.97 13.95
N ARG A 317 2.36 -4.88 13.96
CA ARG A 317 3.55 -4.75 14.81
C ARG A 317 3.19 -4.62 16.28
N GLY A 318 2.09 -3.92 16.57
CA GLY A 318 1.60 -3.74 17.93
C GLY A 318 0.65 -4.84 18.42
N VAL A 319 0.15 -5.70 17.52
CA VAL A 319 -0.79 -6.79 17.83
C VAL A 319 -0.11 -8.14 17.62
N ALA A 320 0.30 -8.79 18.72
CA ALA A 320 1.06 -10.05 18.68
C ALA A 320 0.36 -11.17 17.88
N ALA A 321 -0.96 -11.28 17.99
CA ALA A 321 -1.76 -12.26 17.24
C ALA A 321 -1.65 -12.06 15.72
N LEU A 322 -1.72 -10.81 15.26
CA LEU A 322 -1.64 -10.48 13.83
C LEU A 322 -0.19 -10.64 13.31
N ARG A 323 0.80 -10.30 14.14
CA ARG A 323 2.23 -10.48 13.84
C ARG A 323 2.58 -11.93 13.48
N ALA A 324 2.00 -12.91 14.16
CA ALA A 324 2.29 -14.32 13.93
C ALA A 324 2.10 -14.74 12.46
N TYR A 325 1.14 -14.13 11.76
CA TYR A 325 0.75 -14.50 10.40
C TYR A 325 1.39 -13.63 9.33
N ILE A 326 1.55 -12.32 9.57
CA ILE A 326 1.90 -11.37 8.49
C ILE A 326 3.11 -10.48 8.75
N ALA A 327 3.91 -10.76 9.79
CA ALA A 327 5.12 -9.98 10.09
C ALA A 327 6.07 -9.85 8.88
N ALA A 328 6.41 -8.59 8.57
CA ALA A 328 7.38 -8.18 7.56
C ALA A 328 8.77 -7.97 8.15
#